data_AF-A0A945UTJ8-F1
#
_entry.id   AF-A0A945UTJ8-F1
#
_cell.length_a   1.000
_cell.length_b   1.000
_cell.length_c   1.000
_cell.angle_alpha   90.00
_cell.angle_beta   90.00
_cell.angle_gamma   90.00
#
_symmetry.space_group_name_H-M   'P 1'
#
loop_
_entity.id
_entity.type
_entity.pdbx_description
1 polymer ?
#
loop_
_entity_poly.entity_id
_entity_poly.type
_entity_poly.pdbx_seq_one_letter_code
_entity_poly.pdbx_strand_id
1 'polypeptide(L)'
;MYEGKWQAVSGKLGTATIPLPEAVLTIMGDNYTVDSPDGEDAGNLFWGPEAEMRTLDMVGTSGPHQGSRIEALARVKGNFLQLCYAVDGGRRPEHFSPVSGTAVVTVRYRKLEPGEDRDYASMLAEAEAEGEAIESAKS
;
A
#
# COMPACT_ATOMS: atom_id res chain seq x y z
N MET A 1 10.96 3.27 -9.56
CA MET A 1 10.95 2.99 -8.10
C MET A 1 9.69 2.22 -7.70
N TYR A 2 8.50 2.70 -8.07
CA TYR A 2 7.22 2.06 -7.74
C TYR A 2 6.88 0.83 -8.59
N GLU A 3 7.49 0.68 -9.78
CA GLU A 3 7.28 -0.51 -10.61
C GLU A 3 7.75 -1.80 -9.94
N GLY A 4 6.97 -2.85 -10.12
CA GLY A 4 7.25 -4.17 -9.59
C GLY A 4 6.01 -4.87 -9.05
N LYS A 5 6.24 -6.03 -8.45
CA LYS A 5 5.24 -6.77 -7.70
C LYS A 5 5.46 -6.54 -6.21
N TRP A 6 4.38 -6.34 -5.48
CA TRP A 6 4.38 -5.88 -4.11
C TRP A 6 3.38 -6.70 -3.29
N GLN A 7 3.88 -7.53 -2.38
CA GLN A 7 3.07 -8.34 -1.48
C GLN A 7 2.60 -7.48 -0.31
N ALA A 8 1.29 -7.41 -0.06
CA ALA A 8 0.77 -6.74 1.14
C ALA A 8 1.26 -7.48 2.39
N VAL A 9 1.82 -6.76 3.36
CA VAL A 9 2.43 -7.36 4.57
C VAL A 9 1.97 -6.69 5.86
N SER A 10 1.31 -5.53 5.79
CA SER A 10 0.75 -4.86 6.96
C SER A 10 -0.35 -3.88 6.56
N GLY A 11 -1.44 -3.87 7.33
CA GLY A 11 -2.56 -2.94 7.16
C GLY A 11 -2.94 -2.27 8.48
N LYS A 12 -3.19 -0.97 8.44
CA LYS A 12 -3.77 -0.21 9.56
C LYS A 12 -4.97 0.61 9.09
N LEU A 13 -6.04 0.63 9.88
CA LEU A 13 -7.14 1.59 9.78
C LEU A 13 -7.03 2.56 10.96
N GLY A 14 -6.73 3.83 10.66
CA GLY A 14 -6.22 4.73 11.68
C GLY A 14 -4.96 4.12 12.30
N THR A 15 -4.96 3.98 13.63
CA THR A 15 -3.85 3.34 14.37
C THR A 15 -4.06 1.85 14.61
N ALA A 16 -5.22 1.28 14.29
CA ALA A 16 -5.54 -0.12 14.57
C ALA A 16 -5.06 -1.02 13.43
N THR A 17 -4.35 -2.10 13.76
CA THR A 17 -4.01 -3.14 12.78
C THR A 17 -5.28 -3.83 12.28
N ILE A 18 -5.36 -4.02 10.97
CA ILE A 18 -6.45 -4.73 10.32
C ILE A 18 -5.91 -5.98 9.61
N PRO A 19 -6.70 -7.07 9.55
CA PRO A 19 -6.34 -8.19 8.68
C PRO A 19 -6.34 -7.70 7.22
N LEU A 20 -5.34 -8.11 6.47
CA LEU A 20 -5.31 -7.93 5.02
C LEU A 20 -5.32 -9.30 4.36
N PRO A 21 -6.04 -9.45 3.22
CA PRO A 21 -5.87 -10.63 2.39
C PRO A 21 -4.42 -10.71 1.88
N GLU A 22 -3.99 -11.91 1.50
CA GLU A 22 -2.72 -12.11 0.79
C GLU A 22 -2.83 -11.50 -0.61
N ALA A 23 -2.64 -10.18 -0.69
CA ALA A 23 -2.85 -9.41 -1.90
C ALA A 23 -1.51 -9.02 -2.54
N VAL A 24 -1.41 -9.21 -3.86
CA VAL A 24 -0.25 -8.80 -4.67
C VAL A 24 -0.64 -7.62 -5.54
N LEU A 25 -0.05 -6.46 -5.26
CA LEU A 25 -0.12 -5.27 -6.10
C LEU A 25 0.98 -5.33 -7.16
N THR A 26 0.62 -5.28 -8.43
CA THR A 26 1.57 -5.12 -9.55
C THR A 26 1.44 -3.72 -10.11
N ILE A 27 2.57 -3.00 -10.21
CA ILE A 27 2.65 -1.67 -10.85
C ILE A 27 3.53 -1.78 -12.10
N MET A 28 2.98 -1.36 -13.24
CA MET A 28 3.68 -1.36 -14.53
C MET A 28 3.33 -0.09 -15.30
N GLY A 29 4.30 0.83 -15.45
CA GLY A 29 4.06 2.17 -15.95
C GLY A 29 2.95 2.88 -15.17
N ASP A 30 1.93 3.33 -15.89
CA ASP A 30 0.78 4.07 -15.33
C ASP A 30 -0.41 3.15 -15.02
N ASN A 31 -0.18 1.85 -14.84
CA ASN A 31 -1.23 0.88 -14.54
C ASN A 31 -0.92 0.11 -13.26
N TYR A 32 -1.98 -0.31 -12.58
CA TYR A 32 -1.91 -1.26 -11.49
C TYR A 32 -2.88 -2.42 -11.68
N THR A 33 -2.51 -3.58 -11.13
CA THR A 33 -3.41 -4.69 -10.85
C THR A 33 -3.23 -5.14 -9.41
N VAL A 34 -4.30 -5.65 -8.81
CA VAL A 34 -4.28 -6.33 -7.51
C VAL A 34 -4.85 -7.72 -7.73
N ASP A 35 -4.08 -8.73 -7.35
CA ASP A 35 -4.54 -10.11 -7.23
C ASP A 35 -4.75 -10.39 -5.74
N SER A 36 -5.90 -10.93 -5.36
CA SER A 36 -6.18 -11.32 -3.99
C SER A 36 -7.17 -12.49 -3.94
N PRO A 37 -7.24 -13.24 -2.82
CA PRO A 37 -8.26 -14.25 -2.61
C PRO A 37 -9.71 -13.75 -2.79
N ASP A 38 -9.95 -12.46 -2.57
CA ASP A 38 -11.27 -11.83 -2.69
C ASP A 38 -11.60 -11.39 -4.12
N GLY A 39 -10.66 -11.55 -5.06
CA GLY A 39 -10.79 -11.21 -6.46
C GLY A 39 -9.72 -10.25 -6.96
N GLU A 40 -9.84 -9.89 -8.24
CA GLU A 40 -8.92 -8.99 -8.94
C GLU A 40 -9.45 -7.55 -9.01
N ASP A 41 -8.55 -6.58 -8.88
CA ASP A 41 -8.81 -5.15 -9.13
C ASP A 41 -7.77 -4.61 -10.12
N ALA A 42 -8.15 -3.64 -10.95
CA ALA A 42 -7.21 -2.99 -11.85
C ALA A 42 -7.58 -1.55 -12.12
N GLY A 43 -6.58 -0.76 -12.51
CA GLY A 43 -6.80 0.64 -12.82
C GLY A 43 -5.56 1.38 -13.31
N ASN A 44 -5.73 2.68 -13.45
CA ASN A 44 -4.68 3.61 -13.87
C ASN A 44 -4.13 4.39 -12.68
N LEU A 45 -2.84 4.74 -12.77
CA LEU A 45 -2.11 5.51 -11.78
C LEU A 45 -1.79 6.89 -12.35
N PHE A 46 -2.11 7.93 -11.57
CA PHE A 46 -1.72 9.31 -11.90
C PHE A 46 -0.82 9.82 -10.80
N TRP A 47 0.46 9.95 -11.12
CA TRP A 47 1.48 10.37 -10.19
C TRP A 47 1.60 11.89 -10.14
N GLY A 48 1.69 12.44 -8.93
CA GLY A 48 2.12 13.82 -8.74
C GLY A 48 3.62 14.02 -9.00
N PRO A 49 4.12 15.25 -8.76
CA PRO A 49 5.56 15.54 -8.80
C PRO A 49 6.36 14.61 -7.88
N GLU A 50 7.63 14.35 -8.23
CA GLU A 50 8.50 13.54 -7.38
C GLU A 50 8.75 14.22 -6.02
N ALA A 51 8.56 13.45 -4.94
CA ALA A 51 8.76 13.86 -3.55
C ALA A 51 8.94 12.61 -2.67
N GLU A 52 9.46 12.78 -1.45
CA GLU A 52 9.51 11.68 -0.47
C GLU A 52 8.10 11.18 -0.11
N MET A 53 7.14 12.10 -0.04
CA MET A 53 5.71 11.81 0.10
C MET A 53 5.03 12.18 -1.22
N ARG A 54 4.95 11.21 -2.14
CA ARG A 54 4.42 11.44 -3.48
C ARG A 54 2.91 11.28 -3.49
N THR A 55 2.19 12.23 -4.07
CA THR A 55 0.75 12.06 -4.29
C THR A 55 0.50 11.07 -5.42
N LEU A 56 -0.52 10.24 -5.27
CA LEU A 56 -0.95 9.25 -6.24
C LEU A 56 -2.48 9.31 -6.33
N ASP A 57 -3.03 9.22 -7.54
CA ASP A 57 -4.43 8.91 -7.74
C ASP A 57 -4.57 7.57 -8.46
N MET A 58 -5.40 6.70 -7.90
CA MET A 58 -5.73 5.40 -8.49
C MET A 58 -7.16 5.49 -9.03
N VAL A 59 -7.34 5.25 -10.33
CA VAL A 59 -8.66 5.25 -10.98
C VAL A 59 -8.98 3.83 -11.39
N GLY A 60 -9.95 3.22 -10.73
CA GLY A 60 -10.31 1.82 -10.96
C GLY A 60 -11.03 1.63 -12.30
N THR A 61 -10.57 0.68 -13.10
CA THR A 61 -11.13 0.33 -14.41
C THR A 61 -11.88 -1.00 -14.39
N SER A 62 -11.57 -1.90 -13.45
CA SER A 62 -12.28 -3.16 -13.21
C SER A 62 -12.10 -3.63 -11.76
N GLY A 63 -13.00 -4.51 -11.31
CA GLY A 63 -12.96 -5.05 -9.95
C GLY A 63 -13.76 -4.19 -8.96
N PRO A 64 -13.58 -4.41 -7.65
CA PRO A 64 -14.34 -3.73 -6.60
C PRO A 64 -14.26 -2.20 -6.65
N HIS A 65 -13.17 -1.63 -7.17
CA HIS A 65 -13.00 -0.17 -7.25
C HIS A 65 -13.34 0.42 -8.62
N GLN A 66 -13.96 -0.33 -9.52
CA GLN A 66 -14.34 0.16 -10.85
C GLN A 66 -15.14 1.47 -10.78
N GLY A 67 -14.70 2.49 -11.53
CA GLY A 67 -15.33 3.81 -11.58
C GLY A 67 -15.03 4.70 -10.37
N SER A 68 -14.31 4.18 -9.36
CA SER A 68 -13.88 4.96 -8.21
C SER A 68 -12.52 5.62 -8.45
N ARG A 69 -12.29 6.74 -7.77
CA ARG A 69 -10.98 7.39 -7.67
C ARG A 69 -10.53 7.37 -6.21
N ILE A 70 -9.36 6.81 -5.96
CA ILE A 70 -8.73 6.77 -4.65
C ILE A 70 -7.56 7.74 -4.66
N GLU A 71 -7.64 8.77 -3.82
CA GLU A 71 -6.55 9.74 -3.65
C GLU A 71 -5.61 9.29 -2.53
N ALA A 72 -4.39 8.94 -2.90
CA ALA A 72 -3.41 8.34 -2.01
C ALA A 72 -2.12 9.15 -1.86
N LEU A 73 -1.39 8.87 -0.80
CA LEU A 73 0.04 9.13 -0.69
C LEU A 73 0.81 7.83 -0.89
N ALA A 74 1.96 7.92 -1.54
CA ALA A 74 2.84 6.81 -1.83
C ALA A 74 4.29 7.15 -1.47
N ARG A 75 5.01 6.18 -0.91
CA ARG A 75 6.47 6.24 -0.74
C ARG A 75 7.08 4.86 -0.85
N VAL A 76 8.34 4.80 -1.28
CA VAL A 76 9.16 3.59 -1.20
C VAL A 76 10.34 3.86 -0.27
N LYS A 77 10.59 2.96 0.68
CA LYS A 77 11.78 2.94 1.55
C LYS A 77 12.35 1.53 1.52
N GLY A 78 13.58 1.37 1.00
CA GLY A 78 14.18 0.05 0.80
C GLY A 78 13.34 -0.82 -0.13
N ASN A 79 12.97 -2.01 0.34
CA ASN A 79 12.08 -2.97 -0.32
C ASN A 79 10.60 -2.80 0.07
N PHE A 80 10.22 -1.71 0.75
CA PHE A 80 8.84 -1.48 1.18
C PHE A 80 8.19 -0.32 0.44
N LEU A 81 7.01 -0.59 -0.11
CA LEU A 81 6.06 0.40 -0.59
C LEU A 81 5.04 0.68 0.51
N GLN A 82 4.72 1.94 0.74
CA GLN A 82 3.62 2.32 1.62
C GLN A 82 2.62 3.19 0.88
N LEU A 83 1.34 2.81 0.96
CA LEU A 83 0.21 3.58 0.47
C LEU A 83 -0.66 4.05 1.64
N CYS A 84 -1.15 5.29 1.57
CA CYS A 84 -2.09 5.87 2.53
C CYS A 84 -3.24 6.52 1.80
N TYR A 85 -4.49 6.12 2.08
CA TYR A 85 -5.68 6.68 1.44
C TYR A 85 -6.89 6.63 2.38
N ALA A 86 -7.86 7.50 2.16
CA ALA A 86 -9.12 7.50 2.88
C ALA A 86 -10.11 6.53 2.23
N VAL A 87 -10.77 5.67 3.00
CA VAL A 87 -11.75 4.69 2.49
C VAL A 87 -13.20 5.15 2.60
N ASP A 88 -13.46 6.27 3.26
CA ASP A 88 -14.77 6.89 3.40
C ASP A 88 -15.10 7.87 2.26
N GLY A 89 -14.32 7.87 1.18
CA GLY A 89 -14.40 8.87 0.12
C GLY A 89 -13.87 10.24 0.54
N GLY A 90 -13.19 10.32 1.68
CA GLY A 90 -12.46 11.49 2.14
C GLY A 90 -11.32 11.88 1.20
N ARG A 91 -10.73 13.05 1.46
CA ARG A 91 -9.59 13.56 0.67
C ARG A 91 -8.32 12.77 0.95
N ARG A 92 -7.35 12.90 0.06
CA ARG A 92 -5.97 12.42 0.26
C ARG A 92 -5.45 12.79 1.67
N PRO A 93 -4.88 11.83 2.43
CA PRO A 93 -4.18 12.14 3.67
C PRO A 93 -2.99 13.08 3.44
N GLU A 94 -2.64 13.88 4.44
CA GLU A 94 -1.46 14.76 4.37
C GLU A 94 -0.17 14.08 4.86
N HIS A 95 -0.31 13.03 5.66
CA HIS A 95 0.82 12.33 6.30
C HIS A 95 0.59 10.82 6.31
N PHE A 96 1.68 10.06 6.39
CA PHE A 96 1.69 8.59 6.52
C PHE A 96 1.33 8.06 7.91
N SER A 97 1.04 8.95 8.85
CA SER A 97 0.72 8.63 10.24
C SER A 97 -0.72 9.04 10.52
N PRO A 98 -1.70 8.17 10.24
CA PRO A 98 -3.10 8.49 10.51
C PRO A 98 -3.37 8.56 12.02
N VAL A 99 -4.35 9.39 12.39
CA VAL A 99 -4.79 9.53 13.79
C VAL A 99 -5.84 8.47 14.10
N SER A 100 -5.94 8.06 15.36
CA SER A 100 -7.00 7.14 15.82
C SER A 100 -8.39 7.70 15.48
N GLY A 101 -9.30 6.81 15.07
CA GLY A 101 -10.66 7.19 14.67
C GLY A 101 -10.81 7.77 13.26
N THR A 102 -9.73 7.86 12.48
CA THR A 102 -9.81 8.26 11.06
C THR A 102 -10.10 7.06 10.17
N ALA A 103 -10.80 7.30 9.05
CA ALA A 103 -11.03 6.31 8.00
C ALA A 103 -9.84 6.21 7.02
N VAL A 104 -8.63 6.47 7.49
CA VAL A 104 -7.41 6.39 6.68
C VAL A 104 -6.83 5.00 6.80
N VAL A 105 -6.73 4.32 5.66
CA VAL A 105 -6.02 3.05 5.54
C VAL A 105 -4.57 3.32 5.20
N THR A 106 -3.68 2.62 5.90
CA THR A 106 -2.26 2.54 5.59
C THR A 106 -1.93 1.10 5.25
N VAL A 107 -1.47 0.86 4.03
CA VAL A 107 -0.98 -0.47 3.61
C VAL A 107 0.51 -0.38 3.37
N ARG A 108 1.26 -1.32 3.95
CA ARG A 108 2.65 -1.58 3.58
C ARG A 108 2.71 -2.84 2.75
N TYR A 109 3.52 -2.76 1.71
CA TYR A 109 3.84 -3.86 0.84
C TYR A 109 5.34 -4.09 0.82
N ARG A 110 5.73 -5.33 0.66
CA ARG A 110 7.12 -5.76 0.48
C ARG A 110 7.32 -6.16 -0.97
N LYS A 111 8.41 -5.70 -1.58
CA LYS A 111 8.73 -5.99 -2.98
C LYS A 111 8.95 -7.49 -3.16
N LEU A 112 8.44 -8.06 -4.24
CA LEU A 112 8.71 -9.43 -4.66
C LEU A 112 9.80 -9.42 -5.74
N GLU A 113 10.92 -10.07 -5.46
CA GLU A 113 11.99 -10.20 -6.45
C GLU A 113 11.74 -11.41 -7.38
N PRO A 114 12.12 -11.32 -8.67
CA PRO A 114 11.95 -12.44 -9.59
C PRO A 114 12.69 -13.69 -9.10
N GLY A 115 11.98 -14.82 -9.00
CA GLY A 115 12.56 -16.10 -8.57
C GLY A 115 12.75 -16.26 -7.06
N GLU A 116 12.21 -15.33 -6.26
CA GLU A 116 12.20 -15.47 -4.81
C GLU A 116 11.16 -16.50 -4.36
N ASP A 117 11.62 -17.54 -3.69
CA ASP A 117 10.79 -18.55 -3.01
C ASP A 117 10.87 -18.28 -1.51
N ARG A 118 10.05 -17.33 -1.03
CA ARG A 118 9.84 -17.06 0.39
C ARG A 118 8.37 -17.26 0.70
N ASP A 119 8.10 -17.94 1.81
CA ASP A 119 6.74 -18.07 2.29
C ASP A 119 6.23 -16.72 2.85
N TYR A 120 4.92 -16.54 2.78
CA TYR A 120 4.26 -15.31 3.20
C TYR A 120 4.50 -14.98 4.69
N ALA A 121 4.60 -15.98 5.57
CA ALA A 121 4.81 -15.76 7.00
C ALA A 121 6.19 -15.16 7.30
N SER A 122 7.22 -15.59 6.57
CA SER A 122 8.56 -14.97 6.63
C SER A 122 8.53 -13.48 6.24
N MET A 123 7.72 -13.10 5.25
CA MET A 123 7.59 -11.70 4.83
C MET A 123 6.84 -10.85 5.86
N LEU A 124 5.82 -11.42 6.52
CA LEU A 124 5.11 -10.76 7.62
C LEU A 124 6.07 -10.48 8.79
N ALA A 125 6.87 -11.47 9.18
CA ALA A 125 7.85 -11.31 10.26
C ALA A 125 8.92 -10.24 9.95
N GLU A 126 9.40 -10.16 8.70
CA GLU A 126 10.31 -9.09 8.25
C GLU A 126 9.65 -7.70 8.39
N ALA A 127 8.39 -7.58 7.96
CA ALA A 127 7.65 -6.33 8.00
C ALA A 127 7.35 -5.86 9.43
N GLU A 128 7.05 -6.79 10.35
CA GLU A 128 6.87 -6.54 11.78
C GLU A 128 8.18 -6.06 12.42
N ALA A 129 9.29 -6.75 12.21
CA ALA A 129 10.60 -6.38 12.75
C ALA A 129 11.04 -4.98 12.27
N GLU A 130 10.81 -4.65 11.00
CA GLU A 130 11.05 -3.29 10.51
C GLU A 130 10.11 -2.25 11.15
N GLY A 131 8.84 -2.61 11.36
CA GLY A 131 7.86 -1.75 12.02
C GLY A 131 8.28 -1.39 13.44
N GLU A 132 8.68 -2.40 14.21
CA GLU A 132 9.18 -2.24 15.60
C GLU A 132 10.46 -1.41 15.66
N ALA A 133 11.40 -1.60 14.73
CA ALA A 133 12.63 -0.80 14.67
C ALA A 133 12.33 0.69 14.40
N ILE A 134 11.37 0.98 13.52
CA ILE A 134 10.95 2.36 13.21
C ILE A 134 10.23 3.00 14.41
N GLU A 135 9.39 2.25 15.12
CA GLU A 135 8.70 2.76 16.32
C GLU A 135 9.69 3.00 17.46
N SER A 136 10.65 2.10 17.67
CA SER A 136 11.71 2.22 18.70
C SER A 136 12.66 3.38 18.42
N ALA A 137 12.95 3.70 17.16
CA ALA A 137 13.81 4.83 16.78
C ALA A 137 13.17 6.21 17.00
N LYS A 138 11.87 6.26 17.35
CA LYS A 138 11.15 7.51 17.67
C LYS A 138 11.04 7.78 19.18
N SER A 139 11.59 6.89 20.02
CA SER A 139 11.49 6.95 21.47
C SER A 139 12.78 7.37 22.17
#